data_AF-A0A3S1D0H5-F1
#
_entry.id   AF-A0A3S1D0H5-F1
#
_cell.length_a   1.000
_cell.length_b   1.000
_cell.length_c   1.000
_cell.angle_alpha   90.00
_cell.angle_beta   90.00
_cell.angle_gamma   90.00
#
_symmetry.space_group_name_H-M   'P 1'
#
loop_
_entity.id
_entity.type
_entity.pdbx_description
1 polymer ?
#
loop_
_entity_poly.entity_id
_entity_poly.type
_entity_poly.pdbx_seq_one_letter_code
_entity_poly.pdbx_strand_id
1 'polypeptide(L)'
;MVAQHMNLNIRYDAPDAIWDKVPVIYQQLNGWIGFCPKGEPGHEGLPYWFSFNEQEKHISASVEPSGLQFTGLLDTNEWGIWVQKIKEVATRELGYKVGEIELGEVDY
;
A
#
# COMPACT_ATOMS: atom_id res chain seq x y z
N MET A 1 7.59 5.92 -16.50
CA MET A 1 6.72 5.34 -15.45
C MET A 1 6.08 4.10 -16.01
N VAL A 2 5.97 3.05 -15.20
CA VAL A 2 5.36 1.78 -15.58
C VAL A 2 4.32 1.40 -14.51
N ALA A 3 3.28 0.69 -14.92
CA ALA A 3 2.31 0.14 -13.98
C ALA A 3 2.98 -0.94 -13.12
N GLN A 4 2.82 -0.84 -11.81
CA GLN A 4 3.41 -1.74 -10.83
C GLN A 4 2.36 -2.15 -9.81
N HIS A 5 2.53 -3.34 -9.24
CA HIS A 5 1.66 -3.87 -8.20
C HIS A 5 2.47 -4.73 -7.23
N MET A 6 1.95 -4.88 -6.02
CA MET A 6 2.44 -5.84 -5.01
C MET A 6 1.33 -6.23 -4.05
N ASN A 7 1.46 -7.39 -3.43
CA ASN A 7 0.54 -7.89 -2.41
C ASN A 7 1.31 -8.17 -1.11
N LEU A 8 0.98 -7.46 -0.03
CA LEU A 8 1.58 -7.70 1.28
C LEU A 8 0.76 -8.71 2.08
N ASN A 9 1.42 -9.52 2.91
CA ASN A 9 0.82 -10.50 3.83
C ASN A 9 0.03 -9.89 5.01
N ILE A 10 -0.66 -8.77 4.79
CA ILE A 10 -1.65 -8.21 5.72
C ILE A 10 -3.01 -8.69 5.22
N ARG A 11 -3.48 -9.82 5.76
CA ARG A 11 -4.69 -10.47 5.26
C ARG A 11 -5.95 -9.65 5.56
N TYR A 12 -6.94 -9.73 4.69
CA TYR A 12 -8.25 -9.08 4.88
C TYR A 12 -8.93 -9.49 6.20
N ASP A 13 -8.68 -10.71 6.67
CA ASP A 13 -9.20 -11.28 7.92
C ASP A 13 -8.29 -11.05 9.13
N ALA A 14 -7.28 -10.19 9.02
CA ALA A 14 -6.45 -9.79 10.15
C ALA A 14 -7.32 -9.13 11.25
N PRO A 15 -6.97 -9.28 12.54
CA PRO A 15 -7.72 -8.68 13.63
C PRO A 15 -7.82 -7.15 13.52
N ASP A 16 -8.87 -6.54 14.06
CA ASP A 16 -9.07 -5.08 14.08
C ASP A 16 -7.84 -4.32 14.61
N ALA A 17 -7.15 -4.86 15.62
CA ALA A 17 -5.93 -4.27 16.17
C ALA A 17 -4.77 -4.14 15.16
N ILE A 18 -4.78 -4.93 14.08
CA ILE A 18 -3.87 -4.77 12.93
C ILE A 18 -4.40 -3.66 12.01
N TRP A 19 -5.67 -3.73 11.63
CA TRP A 19 -6.29 -2.76 10.72
C TRP A 19 -6.31 -1.33 11.28
N ASP A 20 -6.48 -1.15 12.59
CA ASP A 20 -6.42 0.14 13.28
C ASP A 20 -5.06 0.84 13.11
N LYS A 21 -3.99 0.08 12.88
CA LYS A 21 -2.63 0.61 12.67
C LYS A 21 -2.36 0.96 11.22
N VAL A 22 -3.08 0.37 10.26
CA VAL A 22 -2.80 0.52 8.83
C VAL A 22 -2.92 1.99 8.35
N PRO A 23 -3.94 2.78 8.74
CA PRO A 23 -3.98 4.21 8.41
C PRO A 23 -2.80 5.01 8.97
N VAL A 24 -2.26 4.61 10.13
CA VAL A 24 -1.07 5.24 10.73
C VAL A 24 0.19 4.87 9.96
N ILE A 25 0.29 3.65 9.44
CA ILE A 25 1.37 3.22 8.55
C ILE A 25 1.35 4.03 7.25
N TYR A 26 0.18 4.21 6.63
CA TYR A 26 0.03 4.95 5.37
C TYR A 26 0.58 6.38 5.44
N GLN A 27 0.26 7.07 6.54
CA GLN A 27 0.67 8.46 6.79
C GLN A 27 2.19 8.65 6.90
N GLN A 28 2.95 7.57 7.13
CA GLN A 28 4.41 7.62 7.28
C GLN A 28 5.16 7.47 5.96
N LEU A 29 4.45 7.18 4.87
CA LEU A 29 5.06 6.97 3.57
C LEU A 29 5.12 8.26 2.77
N ASN A 30 6.18 8.40 1.97
CA ASN A 30 6.34 9.55 1.10
C ASN A 30 5.17 9.65 0.11
N GLY A 31 4.65 10.86 -0.05
CA GLY A 31 3.59 11.17 -1.00
C GLY A 31 2.17 10.93 -0.49
N TRP A 32 1.95 10.58 0.78
CA TRP A 32 0.59 10.36 1.30
C TRP A 32 -0.30 11.58 1.09
N ILE A 33 -1.46 11.39 0.44
CA ILE A 33 -2.44 12.46 0.20
C ILE A 33 -3.81 12.20 0.83
N GLY A 34 -3.99 11.04 1.48
CA GLY A 34 -5.24 10.70 2.16
C GLY A 34 -6.06 9.66 1.42
N PHE A 35 -7.30 9.50 1.89
CA PHE A 35 -8.31 8.69 1.22
C PHE A 35 -9.02 9.52 0.15
N CYS A 36 -9.25 8.94 -1.02
CA CYS A 36 -9.88 9.61 -2.15
C CYS A 36 -11.28 10.09 -1.77
N PRO A 37 -11.55 11.41 -1.76
CA PRO A 37 -12.86 11.94 -1.48
C PRO A 37 -13.79 11.75 -2.67
N LYS A 38 -15.10 11.84 -2.41
CA LYS A 38 -16.13 11.78 -3.44
C LYS A 38 -15.95 12.90 -4.48
N GLY A 39 -15.95 12.53 -5.76
CA GLY A 39 -15.87 13.47 -6.88
C GLY A 39 -14.47 13.70 -7.43
N GLU A 40 -13.45 13.09 -6.83
CA GLU A 40 -12.10 13.00 -7.40
C GLU A 40 -12.03 11.86 -8.46
N PRO A 41 -11.04 11.87 -9.37
CA PRO A 41 -10.96 10.88 -10.45
C PRO A 41 -10.58 9.46 -9.99
N GLY A 42 -10.07 9.30 -8.77
CA GLY A 42 -9.72 8.00 -8.19
C GLY A 42 -10.92 7.28 -7.56
N HIS A 43 -10.65 6.16 -6.92
CA HIS A 43 -11.67 5.34 -6.25
C HIS A 43 -12.03 5.88 -4.87
N GLU A 44 -13.27 6.34 -4.70
CA GLU A 44 -13.79 6.89 -3.43
C GLU A 44 -13.50 5.96 -2.24
N GLY A 45 -12.89 6.52 -1.19
CA GLY A 45 -12.58 5.80 0.05
C GLY A 45 -11.28 4.98 0.03
N LEU A 46 -10.58 4.86 -1.11
CA LEU A 46 -9.27 4.20 -1.14
C LEU A 46 -8.13 5.14 -0.75
N PRO A 47 -7.08 4.65 -0.06
CA PRO A 47 -5.86 5.39 0.23
C PRO A 47 -5.05 5.67 -1.05
N TYR A 48 -4.51 6.88 -1.18
CA TYR A 48 -3.62 7.26 -2.29
C TYR A 48 -2.34 7.96 -1.83
N TRP A 49 -1.33 7.86 -2.70
CA TRP A 49 -0.10 8.65 -2.66
C TRP A 49 0.13 9.34 -4.00
N PHE A 50 0.73 10.53 -3.95
CA PHE A 50 1.14 11.41 -5.05
C PHE A 50 0.01 12.05 -5.87
N SER A 51 -1.03 11.31 -6.29
CA SER A 51 -2.17 11.85 -7.04
C SER A 51 -3.38 10.91 -6.94
N PHE A 52 -4.60 11.46 -6.99
CA PHE A 52 -5.82 10.66 -7.20
C PHE A 52 -6.05 10.34 -8.68
N ASN A 53 -5.34 11.00 -9.60
CA ASN A 53 -5.43 10.74 -11.04
C ASN A 53 -4.53 9.57 -11.42
N GLU A 54 -5.13 8.43 -11.77
CA GLU A 54 -4.39 7.21 -12.10
C GLU A 54 -3.64 7.26 -13.45
N GLN A 55 -3.85 8.33 -14.24
CA GLN A 55 -3.05 8.61 -15.44
C GLN A 55 -1.73 9.33 -15.14
N GLU A 56 -1.55 9.78 -13.90
CA GLU A 56 -0.35 10.45 -13.40
C GLU A 56 0.40 9.56 -12.41
N LYS A 57 1.53 10.07 -11.88
CA LYS A 57 2.23 9.40 -10.80
C LYS A 57 1.31 9.23 -9.60
N HIS A 58 1.01 7.99 -9.25
CA HIS A 58 0.16 7.65 -8.11
C HIS A 58 0.52 6.28 -7.53
N ILE A 59 0.18 6.08 -6.26
CA ILE A 59 0.00 4.74 -5.68
C ILE A 59 -1.38 4.74 -5.05
N SER A 60 -2.07 3.60 -5.11
CA SER A 60 -3.28 3.34 -4.34
C SER A 60 -3.14 2.02 -3.60
N ALA A 61 -3.98 1.78 -2.60
CA ALA A 61 -4.08 0.49 -1.95
C ALA A 61 -5.52 0.02 -1.78
N SER A 62 -5.74 -1.30 -1.85
CA SER A 62 -7.02 -1.93 -1.58
C SER A 62 -6.82 -3.20 -0.75
N VAL A 63 -7.87 -3.58 -0.01
CA VAL A 63 -7.87 -4.82 0.76
C VAL A 63 -8.49 -5.92 -0.10
N GLU A 64 -7.67 -6.88 -0.51
CA GLU A 64 -8.08 -7.99 -1.37
C GLU A 64 -8.02 -9.33 -0.62
N PRO A 65 -8.70 -10.39 -1.10
CA PRO A 65 -8.61 -11.72 -0.49
C PRO A 65 -7.17 -12.25 -0.35
N SER A 66 -6.27 -11.83 -1.25
CA SER A 66 -4.84 -12.17 -1.23
C SER A 66 -3.99 -11.35 -0.25
N GLY A 67 -4.56 -10.31 0.37
CA GLY A 67 -3.85 -9.42 1.29
C GLY A 67 -4.02 -7.94 0.94
N LEU A 68 -3.18 -7.10 1.54
CA LEU A 68 -3.16 -5.67 1.26
C LEU A 68 -2.43 -5.43 -0.06
N GLN A 69 -3.19 -5.09 -1.10
CA GLN A 69 -2.69 -4.83 -2.43
C GLN A 69 -2.32 -3.36 -2.58
N PHE A 70 -1.19 -3.12 -3.25
CA PHE A 70 -0.83 -1.80 -3.75
C PHE A 70 -0.68 -1.85 -5.26
N THR A 71 -1.15 -0.81 -5.93
CA THR A 71 -0.96 -0.58 -7.36
C THR A 71 -0.49 0.84 -7.59
N GLY A 72 0.21 1.11 -8.69
CA GLY A 72 0.61 2.48 -9.00
C GLY A 72 1.32 2.64 -10.33
N LEU A 73 1.50 3.90 -10.73
CA LEU A 73 2.23 4.32 -11.92
C LEU A 73 3.48 5.11 -11.50
N LEU A 74 4.62 4.43 -11.37
CA LEU A 74 5.88 5.05 -10.91
C LEU A 74 7.06 4.63 -11.79
N ASP A 75 8.17 5.36 -11.67
CA ASP A 75 9.47 4.84 -12.08
C ASP A 75 9.85 3.59 -11.26
N THR A 76 10.55 2.63 -11.87
CA THR A 76 10.93 1.37 -11.22
C THR A 76 11.81 1.59 -9.98
N ASN A 77 12.74 2.55 -10.02
CA ASN A 77 13.60 2.81 -8.88
C ASN A 77 12.81 3.48 -7.74
N GLU A 78 11.95 4.44 -8.07
CA GLU A 78 11.09 5.09 -7.07
C GLU A 78 10.14 4.10 -6.42
N TRP A 79 9.54 3.20 -7.20
CA TRP A 79 8.70 2.11 -6.68
C TRP A 79 9.49 1.20 -5.74
N GLY A 80 10.68 0.73 -6.14
CA GLY A 80 11.50 -0.14 -5.29
C GLY A 80 11.83 0.49 -3.94
N ILE A 81 12.19 1.79 -3.92
CA ILE A 81 12.43 2.54 -2.67
C ILE A 81 11.14 2.62 -1.84
N TRP A 82 10.00 2.89 -2.48
CA TRP A 82 8.71 3.00 -1.80
C TRP A 82 8.28 1.65 -1.19
N VAL A 83 8.39 0.55 -1.95
CA VAL A 83 8.11 -0.82 -1.51
C VAL A 83 8.96 -1.21 -0.31
N GLN A 84 10.26 -0.93 -0.35
CA GLN A 84 11.14 -1.16 0.80
C GLN A 84 10.65 -0.40 2.04
N LYS A 85 10.21 0.85 1.86
CA LYS A 85 9.78 1.68 2.98
C LYS A 85 8.51 1.19 3.64
N ILE A 86 7.50 0.79 2.86
CA ILE A 86 6.24 0.28 3.42
C ILE A 86 6.44 -1.07 4.14
N LYS A 87 7.26 -1.97 3.60
CA LYS A 87 7.61 -3.23 4.27
C LYS A 87 8.33 -2.97 5.61
N GLU A 88 9.27 -2.02 5.64
CA GLU A 88 9.98 -1.62 6.86
C GLU A 88 9.03 -1.04 7.92
N VAL A 89 8.21 -0.05 7.55
CA VAL A 89 7.29 0.62 8.47
C VAL A 89 6.22 -0.36 8.95
N ALA A 90 5.59 -1.12 8.05
CA ALA A 90 4.56 -2.08 8.43
C ALA A 90 5.12 -3.17 9.35
N THR A 91 6.32 -3.69 9.08
CA THR A 91 6.97 -4.67 9.96
C THR A 91 7.16 -4.11 11.38
N ARG A 92 7.62 -2.86 11.48
CA ARG A 92 7.83 -2.19 12.77
C ARG A 92 6.53 -1.96 13.53
N GLU A 93 5.49 -1.42 12.87
CA GLU A 93 4.23 -1.05 13.52
C GLU A 93 3.35 -2.26 13.86
N LEU A 94 3.35 -3.29 13.01
CA LEU A 94 2.53 -4.49 13.20
C LEU A 94 3.18 -5.53 14.10
N GLY A 95 4.51 -5.50 14.26
CA GLY A 95 5.24 -6.40 15.15
C GLY A 95 5.47 -7.81 14.58
N TYR A 96 5.27 -8.01 13.28
CA TYR A 96 5.60 -9.22 12.54
C TYR A 96 6.19 -8.86 11.17
N LYS A 97 6.92 -9.78 10.55
CA LYS A 97 7.55 -9.54 9.24
C LYS A 97 6.49 -9.35 8.16
N VAL A 98 6.50 -8.17 7.53
CA VAL A 98 5.63 -7.83 6.40
C VAL A 98 6.42 -7.94 5.09
N GLY A 99 5.85 -8.64 4.11
CA GLY A 99 6.49 -8.86 2.81
C GLY A 99 5.52 -9.44 1.79
N GLU A 100 6.04 -9.68 0.59
CA GLU A 100 5.30 -10.26 -0.53
C GLU A 100 5.38 -11.80 -0.49
N ILE A 101 4.21 -12.45 -0.40
CA ILE A 101 4.09 -13.91 -0.41
C ILE A 101 4.58 -14.47 -1.75
N GLU A 102 4.25 -13.78 -2.86
CA GLU A 102 4.58 -14.19 -4.23
C GLU A 102 6.10 -14.21 -4.50
N LEU A 103 6.87 -13.42 -3.74
CA LEU A 103 8.33 -13.38 -3.83
C LEU A 103 9.02 -14.31 -2.82
N GLY A 104 8.26 -15.03 -1.99
CA GLY A 104 8.79 -15.90 -0.94
C GLY A 104 9.46 -15.14 0.20
N GLU A 105 9.09 -13.87 0.43
CA GLU A 105 9.67 -13.07 1.51
C GLU A 105 9.12 -13.47 2.89
N VAL A 106 7.92 -14.03 2.91
CA VAL A 106 7.13 -14.38 4.09
C VAL A 106 6.34 -15.66 3.81
N ASP A 107 6.05 -16.41 4.88
CA ASP A 107 5.22 -17.62 4.81
C ASP A 107 3.72 -17.26 4.90
N TYR A 108 2.88 -18.25 4.57
CA TYR A 108 1.41 -18.20 4.66
C TYR A 108 0.87 -18.15 6.09
#